data_AF-A0A0R3TKY0-F1
#
_entry.id   AF-A0A0R3TKY0-F1
#
_cell.length_a   1.000
_cell.length_b   1.000
_cell.length_c   1.000
_cell.angle_alpha   90.00
_cell.angle_beta   90.00
_cell.angle_gamma   90.00
#
_symmetry.space_group_name_H-M   'P 1'
#
loop_
_entity.id
_entity.type
_entity.pdbx_description
1 polymer ?
#
loop_
_entity_poly.entity_id
_entity_poly.type
_entity_poly.pdbx_seq_one_letter_code
_entity_poly.pdbx_strand_id
1 'polypeptide(L)'
;MNGDTKPTQAILSLVKLGRNDEWHSKSGVPKITKLLPNKDSITIGCPSGEHQPDVCMKSISKKIKISPYHAIIQRESDSGFTIIDKSKFGTYLNYVRVKGRMRLENGDIICFGCAKGFRIRPGQEIDKKSSDLKYMVSKYLKLTVII
;
A
#
# COMPACT_ATOMS: atom_id res chain seq x y z
N MET A 1 30.70 7.68 27.03
CA MET A 1 29.36 8.06 26.54
C MET A 1 29.01 7.08 25.42
N ASN A 2 28.25 6.03 25.74
CA ASN A 2 27.80 5.07 24.74
C ASN A 2 26.59 5.68 24.03
N GLY A 3 26.83 6.25 22.84
CA GLY A 3 25.76 6.70 21.97
C GLY A 3 25.05 5.48 21.40
N ASP A 4 23.99 5.02 22.09
CA ASP A 4 23.01 4.11 21.49
C ASP A 4 22.35 4.85 20.33
N THR A 5 22.90 4.63 19.14
CA THR A 5 22.27 5.04 17.89
C THR A 5 20.99 4.22 17.76
N LYS A 6 19.84 4.82 18.08
CA LYS A 6 18.55 4.21 17.75
C LYS A 6 18.55 3.91 16.24
N PRO A 7 18.22 2.69 15.82
CA PRO A 7 18.23 2.34 14.40
C PRO A 7 17.36 3.33 13.65
N THR A 8 17.91 3.88 12.56
CA THR A 8 17.21 4.81 11.68
C THR A 8 16.00 4.11 11.08
N GLN A 9 14.82 4.30 11.67
CA GLN A 9 13.61 3.60 11.25
C GLN A 9 13.10 4.16 9.92
N ALA A 10 12.85 3.27 8.94
CA ALA A 10 12.31 3.66 7.65
C ALA A 10 10.85 4.14 7.75
N ILE A 11 10.50 5.10 6.91
CA ILE A 11 9.12 5.54 6.69
C ILE A 11 8.68 5.01 5.33
N LEU A 12 7.49 4.41 5.28
CA LEU A 12 6.81 4.06 4.05
C LEU A 12 5.76 5.12 3.74
N SER A 13 5.75 5.59 2.50
CA SER A 13 4.73 6.47 1.95
C SER A 13 4.05 5.79 0.76
N LEU A 14 2.72 5.77 0.75
CA LEU A 14 1.91 5.37 -0.41
C LEU A 14 1.41 6.63 -1.10
N VAL A 15 1.84 6.83 -2.34
CA VAL A 15 1.52 7.99 -3.15
C VAL A 15 0.45 7.61 -4.16
N LYS A 16 -0.75 8.19 -4.07
CA LYS A 16 -1.84 7.89 -5.02
C LYS A 16 -1.47 8.30 -6.46
N LEU A 17 -1.63 7.37 -7.40
CA LEU A 17 -1.45 7.60 -8.85
C LEU A 17 -2.79 7.81 -9.57
N GLY A 18 -2.69 8.42 -10.75
CA GLY A 18 -3.77 8.57 -11.72
C GLY A 18 -4.04 7.30 -12.55
N ARG A 19 -5.00 7.39 -13.48
CA ARG A 19 -5.41 6.24 -14.31
C ARG A 19 -4.27 5.68 -15.18
N ASN A 20 -3.39 6.54 -15.69
CA ASN A 20 -2.28 6.15 -16.58
C ASN A 20 -0.96 5.91 -15.83
N ASP A 21 -1.01 5.64 -14.52
CA ASP A 21 0.18 5.55 -13.65
C ASP A 21 0.97 6.86 -13.51
N GLU A 22 0.48 7.92 -14.14
CA GLU A 22 0.96 9.29 -13.99
C GLU A 22 0.44 9.92 -12.70
N TRP A 23 1.18 10.91 -12.20
CA TRP A 23 0.75 11.77 -11.11
C TRP A 23 -0.50 12.54 -11.54
N HIS A 24 -1.63 12.28 -10.88
CA HIS A 24 -2.83 13.10 -11.05
C HIS A 24 -3.37 13.52 -9.70
N SER A 25 -3.31 14.82 -9.47
CA SER A 25 -4.11 15.49 -8.46
C SER A 25 -4.73 16.72 -9.13
N LYS A 26 -6.06 16.87 -9.05
CA LYS A 26 -6.74 18.12 -9.45
C LYS A 26 -6.25 19.33 -8.63
N SER A 27 -5.52 19.11 -7.52
CA SER A 27 -4.97 20.12 -6.62
C SER A 27 -3.44 20.14 -6.58
N GLY A 28 -2.73 19.40 -7.44
CA GLY A 28 -1.26 19.31 -7.46
C GLY A 28 -0.61 18.57 -6.28
N VAL A 29 -1.32 18.34 -5.17
CA VAL A 29 -0.77 17.66 -3.99
C VAL A 29 -1.15 16.16 -4.00
N PRO A 30 -0.17 15.24 -3.94
CA PRO A 30 -0.45 13.80 -3.85
C PRO A 30 -1.07 13.46 -2.49
N LYS A 31 -2.07 12.57 -2.50
CA LYS A 31 -2.55 11.96 -1.26
C LYS A 31 -1.50 10.94 -0.81
N ILE A 32 -0.76 11.28 0.24
CA ILE A 32 0.28 10.44 0.83
C ILE A 32 -0.27 9.78 2.09
N THR A 33 -0.17 8.46 2.16
CA THR A 33 -0.42 7.70 3.39
C THR A 33 0.89 7.20 3.96
N LYS A 34 1.19 7.50 5.23
CA LYS A 34 2.47 7.19 5.87
C LYS A 34 2.34 6.09 6.91
N LEU A 35 3.24 5.11 6.89
CA LEU A 35 3.49 4.25 8.03
C LEU A 35 4.58 4.89 8.89
N LEU A 36 4.20 5.34 10.08
CA LEU A 36 5.12 6.00 11.01
C LEU A 36 6.14 5.00 11.59
N PRO A 37 7.31 5.48 12.03
CA PRO A 37 8.39 4.63 12.57
C PRO A 37 7.93 3.68 13.70
N ASN A 38 7.05 4.18 14.58
CA ASN A 38 6.55 3.48 15.77
C ASN A 38 5.35 2.56 15.51
N LYS A 39 4.99 2.32 14.25
CA LYS A 39 3.87 1.45 13.88
C LYS A 39 4.39 0.27 13.08
N ASP A 40 4.04 -0.94 13.54
CA ASP A 40 4.52 -2.20 12.96
C ASP A 40 3.68 -2.65 11.77
N SER A 41 2.43 -2.20 11.66
CA SER A 41 1.59 -2.51 10.51
C SER A 41 0.53 -1.46 10.26
N ILE A 42 0.09 -1.35 9.01
CA ILE A 42 -1.12 -0.62 8.63
C ILE A 42 -2.11 -1.55 7.92
N THR A 43 -3.36 -1.40 8.30
CA THR A 43 -4.50 -2.07 7.69
C THR A 43 -5.12 -1.17 6.62
N ILE A 44 -5.47 -1.76 5.48
CA ILE A 44 -6.01 -1.05 4.33
C ILE A 44 -7.35 -1.71 3.97
N GLY A 45 -8.38 -0.91 3.74
CA GLY A 45 -9.66 -1.42 3.26
C GLY A 45 -10.79 -0.41 3.29
N CYS A 46 -12.03 -0.90 3.26
CA CYS A 46 -13.23 -0.07 3.29
C CYS A 46 -13.87 -0.10 4.68
N PRO A 47 -14.20 1.05 5.30
CA PRO A 47 -14.98 1.09 6.53
C PRO A 47 -16.26 0.27 6.42
N SER A 48 -16.57 -0.53 7.45
CA SER A 48 -17.77 -1.38 7.49
C SER A 48 -18.17 -1.66 8.94
N GLY A 49 -19.36 -1.18 9.35
CA GLY A 49 -19.82 -1.29 10.74
C GLY A 49 -18.82 -0.63 11.69
N GLU A 50 -18.38 -1.36 12.71
CA GLU A 50 -17.38 -0.92 13.68
C GLU A 50 -15.94 -1.03 13.16
N HIS A 51 -15.70 -1.74 12.05
CA HIS A 51 -14.34 -1.88 11.52
C HIS A 51 -13.89 -0.61 10.79
N GLN A 52 -12.82 0.01 11.31
CA GLN A 52 -12.12 1.14 10.71
C GLN A 52 -10.67 0.76 10.38
N PRO A 53 -10.31 0.61 9.11
CA PRO A 53 -8.92 0.39 8.71
C PRO A 53 -8.10 1.67 8.90
N ASP A 54 -6.79 1.53 9.08
CA ASP A 54 -5.87 2.66 9.16
C ASP A 54 -5.88 3.51 7.88
N VAL A 55 -6.12 2.85 6.75
CA VAL A 55 -6.22 3.48 5.43
C VAL A 55 -7.55 3.12 4.80
N CYS A 56 -8.48 4.07 4.88
CA CYS A 56 -9.79 3.95 4.27
C CYS A 56 -9.72 4.20 2.75
N MET A 57 -10.21 3.24 1.97
CA MET A 57 -10.25 3.29 0.52
C MET A 57 -11.63 2.94 -0.03
N LYS A 58 -12.02 3.61 -1.10
CA LYS A 58 -13.21 3.31 -1.91
C LYS A 58 -12.87 3.52 -3.37
N SER A 59 -13.26 2.57 -4.22
CA SER A 59 -13.14 2.72 -5.67
C SER A 59 -14.23 3.67 -6.17
N ILE A 60 -13.91 4.47 -7.19
CA ILE A 60 -14.92 5.25 -7.93
C ILE A 60 -15.65 4.39 -8.96
N SER A 61 -15.11 3.21 -9.28
CA SER A 61 -15.71 2.23 -10.18
C SER A 61 -16.55 1.21 -9.43
N LYS A 62 -17.85 1.12 -9.76
CA LYS A 62 -18.75 0.08 -9.19
C LYS A 62 -18.31 -1.35 -9.49
N LYS A 63 -17.41 -1.55 -10.46
CA LYS A 63 -16.89 -2.88 -10.87
C LYS A 63 -15.73 -3.36 -9.99
N ILE A 64 -15.16 -2.49 -9.15
CA ILE A 64 -14.03 -2.78 -8.27
C ILE A 64 -14.53 -2.67 -6.83
N LYS A 65 -14.42 -3.77 -6.07
CA LYS A 65 -14.84 -3.81 -4.67
C LYS A 65 -13.63 -3.82 -3.75
N ILE A 66 -13.68 -3.04 -2.69
CA ILE A 66 -12.67 -3.04 -1.63
C ILE A 66 -13.25 -3.75 -0.42
N SER A 67 -12.67 -4.91 -0.07
CA SER A 67 -12.98 -5.62 1.18
C SER A 67 -12.74 -4.73 2.41
N PRO A 68 -13.49 -4.93 3.51
CA PRO A 68 -13.22 -4.24 4.76
C PRO A 68 -11.80 -4.45 5.27
N TYR A 69 -11.36 -5.71 5.29
CA TYR A 69 -9.98 -6.12 5.52
C TYR A 69 -9.32 -6.45 4.18
N HIS A 70 -8.81 -5.43 3.47
CA HIS A 70 -8.33 -5.62 2.10
C HIS A 70 -6.88 -6.09 2.04
N ALA A 71 -5.99 -5.35 2.69
CA ALA A 71 -4.58 -5.63 2.70
C ALA A 71 -3.93 -5.19 4.01
N ILE A 72 -2.77 -5.75 4.29
CA ILE A 72 -1.95 -5.38 5.42
C ILE A 72 -0.55 -5.09 4.89
N ILE A 73 0.03 -3.96 5.29
CA ILE A 73 1.45 -3.71 5.13
C ILE A 73 2.11 -3.86 6.49
N GLN A 74 3.14 -4.70 6.57
CA GLN A 74 3.90 -4.97 7.80
C GLN A 74 5.31 -4.43 7.66
N ARG A 75 5.85 -3.90 8.75
CA ARG A 75 7.26 -3.58 8.90
C ARG A 75 8.04 -4.85 9.21
N GLU A 76 9.18 -5.01 8.55
CA GLU A 76 10.12 -6.10 8.79
C GLU A 76 11.27 -5.62 9.70
N SER A 77 11.97 -6.56 10.32
CA SER A 77 13.10 -6.28 11.23
C SER A 77 14.27 -5.56 10.56
N ASP A 78 14.39 -5.69 9.23
CA ASP A 78 15.45 -5.10 8.40
C ASP A 78 15.11 -3.69 7.86
N SER A 79 14.17 -3.00 8.50
CA SER A 79 13.67 -1.68 8.09
C SER A 79 12.95 -1.62 6.74
N GLY A 80 12.60 -2.75 6.10
CA GLY A 80 11.67 -2.69 4.98
C GLY A 80 10.27 -3.13 5.33
N PHE A 81 9.49 -3.39 4.27
CA PHE A 81 8.06 -3.55 4.37
C PHE A 81 7.60 -4.70 3.48
N THR A 82 6.58 -5.43 3.94
CA THR A 82 5.89 -6.43 3.13
C THR A 82 4.41 -6.11 3.01
N ILE A 83 3.78 -6.55 1.93
CA ILE A 83 2.35 -6.47 1.71
C ILE A 83 1.72 -7.86 1.66
N ILE A 84 0.50 -7.95 2.17
CA ILE A 84 -0.31 -9.18 2.23
C ILE A 84 -1.71 -8.88 1.70
N ASP A 85 -2.17 -9.67 0.73
CA ASP A 85 -3.56 -9.63 0.25
C ASP A 85 -4.47 -10.41 1.20
N LYS A 86 -5.56 -9.79 1.64
CA LYS A 86 -6.66 -10.40 2.40
C LYS A 86 -8.01 -10.24 1.68
N SER A 87 -7.99 -9.70 0.47
CA SER A 87 -9.18 -9.22 -0.21
C SER A 87 -9.81 -10.24 -1.16
N LYS A 88 -11.08 -10.03 -1.47
CA LYS A 88 -11.79 -10.81 -2.49
C LYS A 88 -11.40 -10.39 -3.92
N PHE A 89 -11.14 -9.10 -4.16
CA PHE A 89 -10.89 -8.54 -5.50
C PHE A 89 -9.40 -8.34 -5.80
N GLY A 90 -8.54 -8.78 -4.89
CA GLY A 90 -7.09 -8.82 -5.04
C GLY A 90 -6.40 -7.53 -4.66
N THR A 91 -5.22 -7.70 -4.09
CA THR A 91 -4.16 -6.68 -3.98
C THR A 91 -3.06 -7.08 -4.94
N TYR A 92 -2.53 -6.13 -5.71
CA TYR A 92 -1.57 -6.40 -6.77
C TYR A 92 -0.32 -5.56 -6.58
N LEU A 93 0.85 -6.17 -6.70
CA LEU A 93 2.15 -5.52 -6.69
C LEU A 93 2.73 -5.60 -8.09
N ASN A 94 3.05 -4.46 -8.69
CA ASN A 94 3.49 -4.34 -10.08
C ASN A 94 2.57 -5.12 -11.04
N TYR A 95 1.25 -4.97 -10.82
CA TYR A 95 0.17 -5.63 -11.57
C TYR A 95 0.12 -7.16 -11.48
N VAL A 96 0.87 -7.77 -10.57
CA VAL A 96 0.79 -9.20 -10.25
C VAL A 96 0.04 -9.35 -8.94
N ARG A 97 -0.98 -10.24 -8.88
CA ARG A 97 -1.72 -10.47 -7.63
C ARG A 97 -0.76 -10.98 -6.55
N VAL A 98 -0.76 -10.32 -5.40
CA VAL A 98 0.14 -10.65 -4.29
C VAL A 98 -0.03 -12.12 -3.88
N LYS A 99 1.11 -12.84 -3.78
CA LYS A 99 1.17 -14.24 -3.37
C LYS A 99 1.88 -14.34 -2.02
N GLY A 100 1.12 -14.68 -0.98
CA GLY A 100 1.65 -14.75 0.39
C GLY A 100 2.07 -13.37 0.90
N ARG A 101 3.28 -13.27 1.45
CA ARG A 101 3.91 -12.00 1.83
C ARG A 101 4.88 -11.60 0.72
N MET A 102 4.76 -10.37 0.23
CA MET A 102 5.67 -9.84 -0.79
C MET A 102 6.36 -8.59 -0.30
N ARG A 103 7.66 -8.50 -0.53
CA ARG A 103 8.48 -7.34 -0.19
C ARG A 103 8.09 -6.12 -1.04
N LEU A 104 8.08 -4.94 -0.42
CA LEU A 104 7.85 -3.67 -1.09
C LEU A 104 9.17 -2.93 -1.31
N GLU A 105 9.43 -2.58 -2.57
CA GLU A 105 10.57 -1.79 -3.00
C GLU A 105 10.19 -0.37 -3.43
N ASN A 106 11.17 0.54 -3.39
CA ASN A 106 10.92 1.94 -3.75
C ASN A 106 10.58 2.03 -5.24
N GLY A 107 9.47 2.68 -5.57
CA GLY A 107 8.95 2.76 -6.94
C GLY A 107 7.94 1.67 -7.29
N ASP A 108 7.73 0.66 -6.45
CA ASP A 108 6.71 -0.37 -6.69
C ASP A 108 5.30 0.24 -6.79
N ILE A 109 4.46 -0.33 -7.65
CA ILE A 109 3.07 0.06 -7.81
C ILE A 109 2.17 -0.96 -7.13
N ILE A 110 1.37 -0.49 -6.17
CA ILE A 110 0.33 -1.28 -5.52
C ILE A 110 -1.03 -0.90 -6.10
N CYS A 111 -1.80 -1.89 -6.51
CA CYS A 111 -3.21 -1.72 -6.89
C CYS A 111 -4.11 -2.40 -5.86
N PHE A 112 -5.14 -1.69 -5.38
CA PHE A 112 -6.15 -2.25 -4.47
C PHE A 112 -7.45 -2.51 -5.24
N GLY A 113 -7.82 -3.79 -5.37
CA GLY A 113 -8.96 -4.22 -6.15
C GLY A 113 -8.74 -4.10 -7.67
N CYS A 114 -9.37 -5.01 -8.40
CA CYS A 114 -9.37 -5.05 -9.85
C CYS A 114 -10.75 -5.45 -10.37
N ALA A 115 -11.14 -4.96 -11.55
CA ALA A 115 -12.35 -5.44 -12.21
C ALA A 115 -12.25 -6.97 -12.42
N LYS A 116 -13.28 -7.71 -12.02
CA LYS A 116 -13.28 -9.20 -12.03
C LYS A 116 -12.15 -9.85 -11.19
N GLY A 117 -11.53 -9.11 -10.27
CA GLY A 117 -10.39 -9.58 -9.45
C GLY A 117 -10.66 -10.84 -8.64
N PHE A 118 -11.93 -11.16 -8.34
CA PHE A 118 -12.33 -12.41 -7.68
C PHE A 118 -12.01 -13.67 -8.49
N ARG A 119 -11.68 -13.56 -9.78
CA ARG A 119 -11.27 -14.69 -10.64
C ARG A 119 -9.76 -14.82 -10.79
N ILE A 120 -8.99 -13.83 -10.33
CA ILE A 120 -7.55 -13.73 -10.56
C ILE A 120 -6.83 -14.40 -9.40
N ARG A 121 -6.01 -15.41 -9.66
CA ARG A 121 -5.30 -16.16 -8.63
C ARG A 121 -4.02 -15.45 -8.19
N PRO A 122 -3.51 -15.70 -6.97
CA PRO A 122 -2.20 -15.19 -6.56
C PRO A 122 -1.11 -15.53 -7.58
N GLY A 123 -0.26 -14.55 -7.91
CA GLY A 123 0.79 -14.66 -8.92
C GLY A 123 0.33 -14.40 -10.37
N GLN A 124 -0.96 -14.17 -10.63
CA GLN A 124 -1.44 -13.82 -11.97
C GLN A 124 -1.39 -12.31 -12.22
N GLU A 125 -1.10 -11.95 -13.47
CA GLU A 125 -1.04 -10.57 -13.95
C GLU A 125 -2.41 -9.97 -14.26
N ILE A 126 -2.48 -8.64 -14.19
CA ILE A 126 -3.62 -7.83 -14.62
C ILE A 126 -3.18 -6.72 -15.57
N ASP A 127 -4.08 -6.26 -16.42
CA ASP A 127 -3.84 -5.05 -17.20
C ASP A 127 -3.74 -3.83 -16.29
N LYS A 128 -2.84 -2.89 -16.63
CA LYS A 128 -2.61 -1.68 -15.83
C LYS A 128 -3.88 -0.87 -15.61
N LYS A 129 -4.83 -0.86 -16.54
CA LYS A 129 -6.08 -0.09 -16.45
C LYS A 129 -7.15 -0.79 -15.61
N SER A 130 -6.86 -1.97 -15.06
CA SER A 130 -7.86 -2.78 -14.35
C SER A 130 -8.18 -2.30 -12.93
N SER A 131 -7.42 -1.33 -12.41
CA SER A 131 -7.63 -0.71 -11.09
C SER A 131 -7.58 0.82 -11.18
N ASP A 132 -8.42 1.49 -10.37
CA ASP A 132 -8.42 2.94 -10.17
C ASP A 132 -7.76 3.37 -8.83
N LEU A 133 -7.33 2.38 -8.04
CA LEU A 133 -6.72 2.58 -6.73
C LEU A 133 -5.26 2.14 -6.80
N LYS A 134 -4.47 2.91 -7.54
CA LYS A 134 -3.04 2.71 -7.72
C LYS A 134 -2.24 3.62 -6.82
N TYR A 135 -1.16 3.08 -6.26
CA TYR A 135 -0.28 3.79 -5.35
C TYR A 135 1.17 3.41 -5.61
N MET A 136 2.06 4.40 -5.69
CA MET A 136 3.49 4.15 -5.73
C MET A 136 4.05 4.09 -4.31
N VAL A 137 4.93 3.12 -4.07
CA VAL A 137 5.70 2.98 -2.85
C VAL A 137 6.87 3.97 -2.87
N SER A 138 6.97 4.78 -1.82
CA SER A 138 8.14 5.59 -1.53
C SER A 138 8.69 5.25 -0.16
N LYS A 139 9.97 4.85 -0.08
CA LYS A 139 10.67 4.51 1.16
C LYS A 139 11.79 5.51 1.41
N TYR A 140 11.89 6.01 2.63
CA TYR A 140 13.04 6.85 3.04
C TYR A 140 13.37 6.64 4.51
N LEU A 141 14.65 6.76 4.84
CA LEU A 141 15.16 6.63 6.20
C LEU A 141 14.95 7.94 6.96
N LYS A 142 14.34 7.89 8.15
CA LYS A 142 14.23 9.08 8.99
C LYS A 142 15.53 9.25 9.77
N LEU A 143 16.43 10.10 9.27
CA LEU A 143 17.60 10.52 10.03
C LEU A 143 17.14 11.25 11.30
N THR A 144 17.51 10.71 12.46
CA THR A 144 17.35 11.42 13.73
C THR A 144 18.68 12.11 14.01
N VAL A 145 18.71 13.43 13.83
CA VAL A 145 19.85 14.24 14.30
C VAL A 145 19.66 14.38 15.82
N ILE A 146 20.54 13.75 16.58
CA ILE A 146 20.66 14.01 18.01
C ILE A 146 21.62 15.19 18.12
N ILE A 147 21.12 16.34 18.57
CA ILE A 147 21.91 17.53 18.89
C ILE A 147 22.29 17.48 20.36
#